data_AF-A0A954YUS9-F1
#
_entry.id   AF-A0A954YUS9-F1
#
_cell.length_a   1.000
_cell.length_b   1.000
_cell.length_c   1.000
_cell.angle_alpha   90.00
_cell.angle_beta   90.00
_cell.angle_gamma   90.00
#
_symmetry.space_group_name_H-M   'P 1'
#
loop_
_entity.id
_entity.type
_entity.pdbx_description
1 polymer ?
#
loop_
_entity_poly.entity_id
_entity_poly.type
_entity_poly.pdbx_seq_one_letter_code
_entity_poly.pdbx_strand_id
1 'polypeptide(L)'
;MAKRFRKVKPTVRDGTIALRDHLLSVAELARHRYGDNLSRAGVEALLEDREIVRYPVTLVFDDTPLQMGEYGFPEPVGCRPQDGFRLYLHPHYENREDVLALLVVYQLVRINYGDVASH
;
A
#
# COMPACT_ATOMS: atom_id res chain seq x y z
N MET A 1 -43.24 3.51 23.01
CA MET A 1 -42.15 2.55 23.33
C MET A 1 -40.91 2.94 22.53
N ALA A 2 -39.99 3.72 23.12
CA ALA A 2 -38.76 4.15 22.44
C ALA A 2 -37.66 3.09 22.62
N LYS A 3 -37.22 2.46 21.52
CA LYS A 3 -36.12 1.48 21.52
C LYS A 3 -34.81 2.22 21.86
N ARG A 4 -34.30 2.03 23.07
CA ARG A 4 -32.95 2.49 23.46
C ARG A 4 -31.92 1.65 22.67
N PHE A 5 -31.33 2.24 21.63
CA PHE A 5 -30.15 1.66 20.99
C PHE A 5 -28.97 1.80 21.96
N ARG A 6 -28.50 0.67 22.50
CA ARG A 6 -27.26 0.63 23.28
C ARG A 6 -26.11 0.83 22.30
N LYS A 7 -25.38 1.94 22.44
CA LYS A 7 -24.18 2.24 21.65
C LYS A 7 -23.11 1.21 22.01
N VAL A 8 -22.97 0.16 21.21
CA VAL A 8 -21.88 -0.82 21.36
C VAL A 8 -20.61 -0.13 20.87
N LYS A 9 -19.58 -0.06 21.73
CA LYS A 9 -18.26 0.45 21.32
C LYS A 9 -17.54 -0.65 20.55
N PRO A 10 -16.96 -0.37 19.38
CA PRO A 10 -16.14 -1.32 18.65
C PRO A 10 -15.01 -1.85 19.53
N THR A 11 -14.73 -3.15 19.42
CA THR A 11 -13.58 -3.80 20.02
C THR A 11 -12.39 -3.78 19.07
N VAL A 12 -11.19 -4.10 19.57
CA VAL A 12 -10.00 -4.29 18.73
C VAL A 12 -10.24 -5.36 17.67
N ARG A 13 -10.92 -6.46 18.04
CA ARG A 13 -11.28 -7.54 17.11
C ARG A 13 -12.18 -7.05 15.98
N ASP A 14 -13.15 -6.19 16.27
CA ASP A 14 -14.01 -5.59 15.25
C ASP A 14 -13.19 -4.70 14.30
N GLY A 15 -12.22 -3.96 14.83
CA GLY A 15 -11.26 -3.18 14.04
C GLY A 15 -10.39 -4.04 13.12
N THR A 16 -9.84 -5.14 13.62
CA THR A 16 -9.03 -6.08 12.83
C THR A 16 -9.82 -6.70 11.68
N ILE A 17 -11.07 -7.12 11.94
CA ILE A 17 -11.94 -7.68 10.91
C ILE A 17 -12.26 -6.62 9.85
N ALA A 18 -12.66 -5.42 10.27
CA ALA A 18 -12.98 -4.33 9.35
C ALA A 18 -11.78 -3.93 8.47
N LEU A 19 -10.57 -3.88 9.03
CA LEU A 19 -9.35 -3.59 8.27
C LEU A 19 -9.06 -4.72 7.26
N ARG A 20 -9.14 -5.97 7.68
CA ARG A 20 -8.91 -7.13 6.80
C ARG A 20 -9.91 -7.16 5.64
N ASP A 21 -11.19 -6.96 5.92
CA ASP A 21 -12.24 -6.97 4.89
C ASP A 21 -12.04 -5.83 3.89
N HIS A 22 -11.64 -4.65 4.38
CA HIS A 22 -11.27 -3.53 3.52
C HIS A 22 -10.07 -3.87 2.63
N LEU A 23 -8.98 -4.43 3.19
CA LEU A 23 -7.80 -4.85 2.42
C LEU A 23 -8.16 -5.86 1.32
N LEU A 24 -9.01 -6.84 1.62
CA LEU A 24 -9.48 -7.82 0.64
C LEU A 24 -10.28 -7.14 -0.48
N SER A 25 -11.19 -6.22 -0.14
CA SER A 25 -11.98 -5.50 -1.14
C SER A 25 -11.10 -4.65 -2.08
N VAL A 26 -10.06 -4.00 -1.56
CA VAL A 26 -9.11 -3.23 -2.36
C VAL A 26 -8.27 -4.15 -3.25
N ALA A 27 -7.83 -5.31 -2.74
CA ALA A 27 -7.08 -6.29 -3.52
C ALA A 27 -7.92 -6.92 -4.65
N GLU A 28 -9.21 -7.16 -4.41
CA GLU A 28 -10.15 -7.62 -5.46
C GLU A 28 -10.37 -6.54 -6.52
N LEU A 29 -10.54 -5.29 -6.12
CA LEU A 29 -10.66 -4.16 -7.05
C LEU A 29 -9.41 -4.03 -7.93
N ALA A 30 -8.22 -4.12 -7.32
CA ALA A 30 -6.95 -4.08 -8.04
C ALA A 30 -6.83 -5.20 -9.08
N ARG A 31 -7.13 -6.44 -8.68
CA ARG A 31 -7.11 -7.59 -9.60
C ARG A 31 -8.12 -7.46 -10.73
N HIS A 32 -9.34 -6.99 -10.43
CA HIS A 32 -10.34 -6.77 -11.46
C HIS A 32 -9.92 -5.72 -12.49
N ARG A 33 -9.27 -4.63 -12.05
CA ARG A 33 -8.88 -3.50 -12.92
C ARG A 33 -7.59 -3.75 -13.70
N TYR A 34 -6.61 -4.42 -13.09
CA TYR A 34 -5.25 -4.56 -13.64
C TYR A 34 -4.86 -6.00 -13.98
N GLY A 35 -5.70 -6.99 -13.66
CA GLY A 35 -5.44 -8.40 -13.88
C GLY A 35 -4.50 -9.03 -12.84
N ASP A 36 -4.23 -10.32 -13.01
CA ASP A 36 -3.38 -11.09 -12.07
C ASP A 36 -1.87 -10.90 -12.31
N ASN A 37 -1.48 -10.45 -13.51
CA ASN A 37 -0.09 -10.22 -13.89
C ASN A 37 0.12 -8.74 -14.22
N LEU A 38 0.49 -7.97 -13.20
CA LEU A 38 0.83 -6.56 -13.33
C LEU A 38 2.19 -6.40 -14.02
N SER A 39 2.18 -5.94 -15.27
CA SER A 39 3.38 -5.44 -15.95
C SER A 39 3.88 -4.16 -15.30
N ARG A 40 5.09 -3.70 -15.66
CA ARG A 40 5.61 -2.38 -15.24
C ARG A 40 4.62 -1.24 -15.50
N ALA A 41 4.07 -1.16 -16.71
CA ALA A 41 3.06 -0.15 -17.06
C ALA A 41 1.79 -0.30 -16.21
N GLY A 42 1.40 -1.54 -15.88
CA GLY A 42 0.30 -1.81 -14.95
C GLY A 42 0.59 -1.33 -13.53
N VAL A 43 1.82 -1.51 -13.04
CA VAL A 43 2.26 -0.99 -11.74
C VAL A 43 2.21 0.54 -11.73
N GLU A 44 2.75 1.20 -12.75
CA GLU A 44 2.71 2.66 -12.88
C GLU A 44 1.26 3.18 -12.90
N ALA A 45 0.38 2.54 -13.66
CA ALA A 45 -1.03 2.88 -13.70
C ALA A 45 -1.76 2.62 -12.37
N LEU A 46 -1.38 1.58 -11.64
CA LEU A 46 -1.91 1.28 -10.30
C LEU A 46 -1.46 2.32 -9.27
N LEU A 47 -0.21 2.79 -9.35
CA LEU A 47 0.31 3.83 -8.44
C LEU A 47 -0.42 5.17 -8.60
N GLU A 48 -1.03 5.41 -9.75
CA GLU A 48 -1.87 6.58 -10.02
C GLU A 48 -3.34 6.43 -9.59
N ASP A 49 -3.77 5.22 -9.27
CA ASP A 49 -5.15 4.92 -8.91
C ASP A 49 -5.45 5.23 -7.46
N ARG A 50 -6.17 6.33 -7.21
CA ARG A 50 -6.48 6.81 -5.86
C ARG A 50 -7.54 6.00 -5.12
N GLU A 51 -8.25 5.09 -5.80
CA GLU A 51 -9.14 4.13 -5.13
C GLU A 51 -8.36 2.97 -4.50
N ILE A 52 -7.12 2.73 -4.94
CA ILE A 52 -6.27 1.62 -4.50
C ILE A 52 -5.06 2.12 -3.70
N VAL A 53 -4.38 3.14 -4.23
CA VAL A 53 -3.19 3.77 -3.65
C VAL A 53 -3.58 5.14 -3.14
N ARG A 54 -3.76 5.24 -1.82
CA ARG A 54 -4.37 6.42 -1.18
C ARG A 54 -3.56 7.70 -1.37
N TYR A 55 -2.23 7.58 -1.42
CA TYR A 55 -1.31 8.71 -1.48
C TYR A 55 -0.46 8.66 -2.74
N PRO A 56 -0.02 9.80 -3.29
CA PRO A 56 0.90 9.81 -4.42
C PRO A 56 2.17 9.02 -4.11
N VAL A 57 2.62 8.18 -5.05
CA VAL A 57 3.84 7.38 -4.90
C VAL A 57 4.67 7.51 -6.17
N THR A 58 5.94 7.91 -6.01
CA THR A 58 6.93 7.89 -7.10
C THR A 58 7.90 6.76 -6.85
N LEU A 59 8.11 5.92 -7.86
CA LEU A 59 9.07 4.81 -7.79
C LEU A 59 10.48 5.32 -8.10
N VAL A 60 11.46 4.96 -7.28
CA VAL A 60 12.87 5.35 -7.44
C VAL A 60 13.75 4.11 -7.26
N PHE A 61 14.65 3.84 -8.21
CA PHE A 61 15.62 2.75 -8.10
C PHE A 61 16.97 3.32 -7.62
N ASP A 62 17.14 3.36 -6.30
CA ASP A 62 18.33 3.89 -5.61
C ASP A 62 18.43 3.19 -4.25
N ASP A 63 19.59 2.60 -3.95
CA ASP A 63 19.86 1.90 -2.69
C ASP A 63 20.46 2.79 -1.61
N THR A 64 20.81 4.05 -1.92
CA THR A 64 21.39 4.98 -0.95
C THR A 64 20.55 5.14 0.33
N PRO A 65 19.20 5.20 0.26
CA PRO A 65 18.37 5.32 1.47
C PRO A 65 18.10 3.99 2.19
N LEU A 66 18.50 2.86 1.60
CA LEU A 66 18.18 1.53 2.12
C LEU A 66 19.17 1.11 3.20
N GLN A 67 18.66 0.40 4.21
CA GLN A 67 19.49 -0.28 5.20
C GLN A 67 19.91 -1.67 4.72
N MET A 68 20.93 -2.24 5.38
CA MET A 68 21.39 -3.59 5.09
C MET A 68 20.24 -4.60 5.25
N GLY A 69 19.92 -5.31 4.17
CA GLY A 69 18.85 -6.30 4.13
C GLY A 69 17.49 -5.76 3.67
N GLU A 70 17.36 -4.44 3.49
CA GLU A 70 16.16 -3.85 2.88
C GLU A 70 16.22 -3.96 1.35
N TYR A 71 15.07 -4.24 0.74
CA TYR A 71 14.91 -4.18 -0.72
C TYR A 71 14.13 -2.94 -1.16
N GLY A 72 13.48 -2.26 -0.22
CA GLY A 72 12.71 -1.06 -0.51
C GLY A 72 12.26 -0.29 0.73
N PHE A 73 12.14 1.01 0.57
CA PHE A 73 11.87 1.98 1.62
C PHE A 73 10.94 3.09 1.11
N PRO A 74 9.73 3.23 1.67
CA PRO A 74 8.84 4.35 1.36
C PRO A 74 9.24 5.57 2.20
N GLU A 75 9.85 6.57 1.57
CA GLU A 75 10.20 7.85 2.18
C GLU A 75 9.06 8.87 2.00
N PRO A 76 8.54 9.49 3.08
CA PRO A 76 7.62 10.61 2.97
C PRO A 76 8.27 11.82 2.29
N VAL A 77 7.60 12.43 1.32
CA VAL A 77 8.10 13.62 0.62
C VAL A 77 7.93 14.89 1.47
N GLY A 78 6.97 14.90 2.39
CA GLY A 78 6.65 16.05 3.23
C GLY A 78 6.13 15.67 4.60
N CYS A 79 5.55 16.65 5.31
CA CYS A 79 5.05 16.45 6.67
C CYS A 79 3.71 15.71 6.72
N ARG A 80 2.99 15.64 5.60
CA ARG A 80 1.67 15.04 5.51
C ARG A 80 1.69 13.88 4.51
N PRO A 81 0.96 12.78 4.76
CA PRO A 81 0.86 11.68 3.80
C PRO A 81 0.36 12.12 2.40
N GLN A 82 -0.44 13.18 2.34
CA GLN A 82 -0.94 13.76 1.09
C GLN A 82 0.17 14.38 0.22
N ASP A 83 1.31 14.73 0.82
CA ASP A 83 2.48 15.22 0.10
C ASP A 83 3.14 14.10 -0.73
N GLY A 84 2.78 12.84 -0.45
CA GLY A 84 3.21 11.66 -1.19
C GLY A 84 4.46 11.00 -0.63
N PHE A 85 4.88 9.95 -1.33
CA PHE A 85 6.01 9.10 -0.96
C PHE A 85 6.93 8.85 -2.15
N ARG A 86 8.23 8.80 -1.90
CA ARG A 86 9.19 8.15 -2.79
C ARG A 86 9.37 6.72 -2.34
N LEU A 87 8.96 5.77 -3.16
CA LEU A 87 9.25 4.37 -2.91
C LEU A 87 10.60 4.03 -3.52
N TYR A 88 11.63 4.01 -2.69
CA TYR A 88 12.94 3.51 -3.05
C TYR A 88 12.90 2.00 -3.15
N LEU A 89 13.38 1.44 -4.26
CA LEU A 89 13.65 0.02 -4.44
C LEU A 89 15.12 -0.16 -4.79
N HIS A 90 15.69 -1.29 -4.37
CA HIS A 90 17.08 -1.61 -4.68
C HIS A 90 17.29 -1.69 -6.22
N PRO A 91 18.35 -1.07 -6.80
CA PRO A 91 18.57 -1.01 -8.25
C PRO A 91 18.61 -2.37 -8.96
N HIS A 92 19.00 -3.43 -8.24
CA HIS A 92 18.91 -4.83 -8.71
C HIS A 92 17.53 -5.20 -9.33
N TYR A 93 16.44 -4.58 -8.87
CA TYR A 93 15.08 -4.88 -9.34
C TYR A 93 14.60 -4.00 -10.49
N GLU A 94 15.39 -3.04 -10.97
CA GLU A 94 14.98 -2.09 -12.01
C GLU A 94 14.51 -2.78 -13.30
N ASN A 95 15.13 -3.88 -13.69
CA ASN A 95 14.74 -4.62 -14.91
C ASN A 95 14.01 -5.94 -14.61
N ARG A 96 13.52 -6.12 -13.38
CA ARG A 96 12.90 -7.35 -12.89
C ARG A 96 11.38 -7.26 -12.86
N GLU A 97 10.77 -7.21 -14.05
CA GLU A 97 9.31 -7.13 -14.20
C GLU A 97 8.57 -8.29 -13.55
N ASP A 98 9.22 -9.45 -13.45
CA ASP A 98 8.70 -10.68 -12.84
C ASP A 98 8.35 -10.53 -11.35
N VAL A 99 9.02 -9.61 -10.65
CA VAL A 99 8.83 -9.39 -9.20
C VAL A 99 8.44 -7.97 -8.84
N LEU A 100 8.54 -7.00 -9.77
CA LEU A 100 8.33 -5.59 -9.49
C LEU A 100 6.98 -5.31 -8.82
N ALA A 101 5.90 -5.89 -9.35
CA ALA A 101 4.57 -5.71 -8.80
C ALA A 101 4.47 -6.19 -7.35
N LEU A 102 5.09 -7.32 -7.03
CA LEU A 102 5.09 -7.88 -5.68
C LEU A 102 5.83 -6.96 -4.70
N LEU A 103 7.00 -6.47 -5.10
CA LEU A 103 7.82 -5.56 -4.27
C LEU A 103 7.07 -4.25 -3.98
N VAL A 104 6.41 -3.68 -5.00
CA VAL A 104 5.65 -2.44 -4.85
C VAL A 104 4.42 -2.65 -3.98
N VAL A 105 3.58 -3.65 -4.27
CA VAL A 105 2.34 -3.90 -3.54
C VAL A 105 2.60 -4.21 -2.05
N TYR A 106 3.70 -4.88 -1.73
CA TYR A 106 4.09 -5.10 -0.33
C TYR A 106 4.32 -3.77 0.41
N GLN A 107 5.00 -2.82 -0.23
CA GLN A 107 5.30 -1.52 0.36
C GLN A 107 4.07 -0.59 0.40
N LEU A 108 3.12 -0.77 -0.51
CA LEU A 108 1.85 -0.03 -0.50
C LEU A 108 1.03 -0.25 0.78
N VAL A 109 1.13 -1.43 1.41
CA VAL A 109 0.47 -1.67 2.70
C VAL A 109 1.01 -0.71 3.78
N ARG A 110 2.34 -0.53 3.82
CA ARG A 110 2.98 0.43 4.74
C ARG A 110 2.60 1.87 4.41
N ILE A 111 2.54 2.22 3.13
CA ILE A 111 2.15 3.57 2.68
C ILE A 111 0.69 3.89 3.04
N ASN A 112 -0.23 2.95 2.81
CA ASN A 112 -1.66 3.18 3.01
C ASN A 112 -2.07 3.22 4.49
N TYR A 113 -1.39 2.44 5.34
CA TYR A 113 -1.84 2.17 6.71
C TYR A 113 -0.81 2.50 7.79
N GLY A 114 0.43 2.83 7.43
CA GLY A 114 1.50 3.16 8.38
C GLY A 114 1.77 2.05 9.39
N ASP A 115 2.08 2.44 10.63
CA ASP A 115 2.41 1.52 11.72
C ASP A 115 1.23 0.61 12.15
N VAL A 116 0.00 0.95 11.77
CA VAL A 116 -1.20 0.16 12.07
C VAL A 116 -1.16 -1.20 11.39
N ALA A 117 -0.45 -1.32 10.26
CA ALA A 117 -0.28 -2.58 9.52
C ALA A 117 1.08 -3.27 9.79
N SER A 118 1.91 -2.73 10.67
CA SER A 118 3.28 -3.24 10.92
C SER A 118 3.39 -4.19 12.12
N HIS A 119 2.28 -4.73 12.63
CA HIS A 119 2.20 -5.59 13.82
C HIS A 119 1.50 -6.92 13.54
#